data_AF-Q5GTX3-F1
#
_entry.id   AF-Q5GTX3-F1
#
_cell.length_a   1.000
_cell.length_b   1.000
_cell.length_c   1.000
_cell.angle_alpha   90.00
_cell.angle_beta   90.00
_cell.angle_gamma   90.00
#
_symmetry.space_group_name_H-M   'P 1'
#
loop_
_entity.id
_entity.type
_entity.pdbx_description
1 polymer ?
#
loop_
_entity_poly.entity_id
_entity_poly.type
_entity_poly.pdbx_seq_one_letter_code
_entity_poly.pdbx_strand_id
1 'polypeptide(L)'
;MNWQADNAETDAHAPSAHADAAVPEADAATGLFPGDSGALPVDARRVLCQLLAGPSVDVQRHSKLWPALLRHEAAVRSRLADLFLELVLDRDAGVAFTRQADTGELEAPVLLRSLPLTFIDSVLLLHLRQQLAEADARGVRAVVEDAPLSEALAVYEKNLSTDRAGFMRRVGNAIQKMKDNHVLTRLRGEDNRYEVSPTLKLLCSAEDVSALAQIYRQLREQPGTVGDAERA
;
A
#
# COMPACT_ATOMS: atom_id res chain seq x y z
N MET A 1 1.00 -26.94 95.11
CA MET A 1 -0.18 -26.30 95.71
C MET A 1 -0.53 -25.09 94.88
N ASN A 2 -1.74 -25.09 94.33
CA ASN A 2 -2.57 -23.99 93.82
C ASN A 2 -2.02 -22.75 93.07
N TRP A 3 -2.58 -22.58 91.85
CA TRP A 3 -3.23 -21.39 91.23
C TRP A 3 -2.42 -20.17 90.74
N GLN A 4 -2.48 -19.96 89.40
CA GLN A 4 -3.02 -18.81 88.60
C GLN A 4 -2.90 -17.38 89.20
N ALA A 5 -2.72 -16.28 88.45
CA ALA A 5 -2.98 -15.95 87.05
C ALA A 5 -2.15 -14.73 86.57
N ASP A 6 -2.17 -14.54 85.25
CA ASP A 6 -1.75 -13.42 84.40
C ASP A 6 -1.75 -12.00 84.98
N ASN A 7 -0.84 -11.17 84.45
CA ASN A 7 -1.26 -9.90 83.84
C ASN A 7 -0.28 -9.42 82.75
N ALA A 8 -0.92 -9.04 81.65
CA ALA A 8 -0.46 -8.59 80.34
C ALA A 8 0.71 -7.58 80.29
N GLU A 9 1.61 -7.87 79.34
CA GLU A 9 2.43 -6.95 78.53
C GLU A 9 1.53 -5.86 77.88
N THR A 10 1.97 -4.66 77.50
CA THR A 10 3.09 -4.38 76.58
C THR A 10 3.57 -2.93 76.65
N ASP A 11 4.83 -2.79 76.24
CA ASP A 11 5.78 -1.68 76.26
C ASP A 11 5.44 -0.37 75.53
N ALA A 12 6.21 0.64 75.95
CA ALA A 12 6.27 1.99 75.44
C ALA A 12 7.31 2.20 74.28
N HIS A 13 7.04 3.24 73.48
CA HIS A 13 8.00 4.19 72.89
C HIS A 13 8.77 3.87 71.57
N ALA A 14 8.21 4.37 70.44
CA ALA A 14 8.76 5.17 69.31
C ALA A 14 10.23 5.04 68.80
N PRO A 15 10.58 5.60 67.61
CA PRO A 15 9.95 5.57 66.28
C PRO A 15 10.93 5.01 65.21
N SER A 16 10.43 4.27 64.22
CA SER A 16 11.24 3.81 63.09
C SER A 16 10.94 4.64 61.84
N ALA A 17 11.97 5.31 61.35
CA ALA A 17 11.97 6.13 60.15
C ALA A 17 11.32 5.41 58.96
N HIS A 18 10.30 6.03 58.38
CA HIS A 18 9.82 5.70 57.04
C HIS A 18 10.93 6.09 56.06
N ALA A 19 11.74 5.11 55.66
CA ALA A 19 12.55 5.20 54.47
C ALA A 19 11.59 5.32 53.29
N ASP A 20 11.38 6.56 52.86
CA ASP A 20 10.74 6.93 51.61
C ASP A 20 11.53 6.25 50.50
N ALA A 21 11.05 5.07 50.09
CA ALA A 21 11.58 4.37 48.95
C ALA A 21 11.22 5.22 47.74
N ALA A 22 12.17 6.05 47.33
CA ALA A 22 12.11 6.80 46.09
C ALA A 22 11.74 5.82 44.97
N VAL A 23 10.46 5.85 44.59
CA VAL A 23 10.00 5.31 43.32
C VAL A 23 10.86 6.03 42.29
N PRO A 24 11.63 5.32 41.43
CA PRO A 24 12.33 6.00 40.37
C PRO A 24 11.26 6.74 39.57
N GLU A 25 11.35 8.07 39.57
CA GLU A 25 10.51 8.94 38.78
C GLU A 25 10.51 8.36 37.37
N ALA A 26 9.33 7.91 36.94
CA ALA A 26 9.09 7.42 35.60
C ALA A 26 9.45 8.56 34.65
N ASP A 27 10.69 8.51 34.16
CA ASP A 27 11.20 9.37 33.12
C ASP A 27 10.15 9.36 31.98
N ALA A 28 9.70 10.56 31.65
CA ALA A 28 8.40 10.84 31.05
C ALA A 28 7.99 9.82 29.99
N ALA A 29 6.89 9.10 30.25
CA ALA A 29 6.26 8.20 29.30
C ALA A 29 6.02 8.92 27.96
N THR A 30 6.97 8.76 27.04
CA THR A 30 6.95 9.35 25.69
C THR A 30 6.05 8.54 24.75
N GLY A 31 5.51 7.43 25.24
CA GLY A 31 4.59 6.54 24.55
C GLY A 31 3.16 7.10 24.49
N LEU A 32 2.50 6.86 23.36
CA LEU A 32 1.11 7.25 23.09
C LEU A 32 0.08 6.34 23.78
N PHE A 33 0.49 5.15 24.21
CA PHE A 33 -0.34 4.16 24.90
C PHE A 33 0.53 3.33 25.87
N PRO A 34 -0.05 2.59 26.84
CA PRO A 34 0.72 1.79 27.79
C PRO A 34 1.65 0.80 27.10
N GLY A 35 2.95 0.84 27.43
CA GLY A 35 3.98 -0.01 26.83
C GLY A 35 4.52 0.47 25.47
N ASP A 36 4.11 1.64 25.00
CA ASP A 36 4.57 2.19 23.73
C ASP A 36 6.00 2.74 23.82
N SER A 37 6.92 2.11 23.10
CA SER A 37 8.31 2.54 22.92
C SER A 37 8.57 3.22 21.56
N GLY A 38 7.51 3.52 20.80
CA GLY A 38 7.62 4.12 19.48
C GLY A 38 8.10 5.57 19.52
N ALA A 39 9.10 5.89 18.70
CA ALA A 39 9.65 7.24 18.60
C ALA A 39 8.92 8.15 17.60
N LEU A 40 8.02 7.60 16.78
CA LEU A 40 7.30 8.38 15.77
C LEU A 40 6.15 9.21 16.39
N PRO A 41 5.95 10.46 15.95
CA PRO A 41 4.75 11.23 16.31
C PRO A 41 3.48 10.62 15.68
N VAL A 42 2.32 10.98 16.23
CA VAL A 42 1.00 10.41 15.88
C VAL A 42 0.72 10.47 14.37
N ASP A 43 1.06 11.59 13.72
CA ASP A 43 0.82 11.81 12.30
C ASP A 43 1.73 10.93 11.42
N ALA A 44 3.01 10.79 11.77
CA ALA A 44 3.93 9.86 11.11
C ALA A 44 3.50 8.39 11.26
N ARG A 45 2.98 8.00 12.43
CA ARG A 45 2.43 6.65 12.63
C ARG A 45 1.23 6.38 11.74
N ARG A 46 0.32 7.35 11.61
CA ARG A 46 -0.82 7.24 10.69
C ARG A 46 -0.39 7.10 9.23
N VAL A 47 0.65 7.82 8.82
CA VAL A 47 1.27 7.68 7.50
C VAL A 47 1.79 6.26 7.29
N LEU A 48 2.54 5.73 8.26
CA LEU A 48 3.08 4.37 8.21
C LEU A 48 1.95 3.33 8.09
N CYS A 49 0.91 3.44 8.93
CA CYS A 49 -0.25 2.55 8.85
C CYS A 49 -0.94 2.63 7.47
N GLN A 50 -1.12 3.83 6.91
CA GLN A 50 -1.74 4.00 5.60
C GLN A 50 -0.89 3.38 4.47
N LEU A 51 0.43 3.51 4.54
CA LEU A 51 1.37 2.93 3.58
C LEU A 51 1.43 1.40 3.63
N LEU A 52 1.16 0.82 4.80
CA LEU A 52 1.11 -0.64 5.00
C LEU A 52 -0.27 -1.22 4.67
N ALA A 53 -1.34 -0.46 4.89
CA ALA A 53 -2.71 -0.93 4.66
C ALA A 53 -3.21 -0.71 3.22
N GLY A 54 -2.78 0.38 2.58
CA GLY A 54 -3.26 0.81 1.28
C GLY A 54 -2.16 0.81 0.22
N PRO A 55 -2.54 0.74 -1.08
CA PRO A 55 -1.54 0.67 -2.15
C PRO A 55 -0.80 1.98 -2.36
N SER A 56 -1.31 3.11 -1.87
CA SER A 56 -0.63 4.42 -1.95
C SER A 56 -1.21 5.48 -1.01
N VAL A 57 -0.37 6.46 -0.68
CA VAL A 57 -0.74 7.77 -0.14
C VAL A 57 -0.69 8.79 -1.28
N ASP A 58 -1.85 9.35 -1.62
CA ASP A 58 -2.03 10.40 -2.63
C ASP A 58 -2.40 11.76 -1.99
N VAL A 59 -1.89 12.86 -2.56
CA VAL A 59 -2.07 14.24 -2.08
C VAL A 59 -3.54 14.71 -2.10
N GLN A 60 -4.33 14.29 -3.08
CA GLN A 60 -5.74 14.70 -3.20
C GLN A 60 -6.62 13.92 -2.22
N ARG A 61 -6.38 12.60 -2.10
CA ARG A 61 -7.16 11.73 -1.20
C ARG A 61 -6.79 11.91 0.26
N HIS A 62 -5.52 12.17 0.56
CA HIS A 62 -5.01 12.19 1.92
C HIS A 62 -4.36 13.54 2.27
N SER A 63 -5.14 14.62 2.15
CA SER A 63 -4.69 16.00 2.38
C SER A 63 -4.01 16.24 3.74
N LYS A 64 -4.31 15.44 4.77
CA LYS A 64 -3.64 15.49 6.08
C LYS A 64 -2.41 14.59 6.19
N LEU A 65 -2.39 13.45 5.51
CA LEU A 65 -1.29 12.48 5.59
C LEU A 65 -0.13 12.88 4.68
N TRP A 66 -0.42 13.49 3.52
CA TRP A 66 0.62 13.89 2.58
C TRP A 66 1.63 14.89 3.17
N PRO A 67 1.22 16.01 3.81
CA PRO A 67 2.18 16.90 4.46
C PRO A 67 2.92 16.25 5.63
N ALA A 68 2.29 15.33 6.36
CA ALA A 68 2.92 14.59 7.45
C ALA A 68 3.98 13.62 6.91
N LEU A 69 3.72 12.94 5.80
CA LEU A 69 4.67 12.07 5.11
C LEU A 69 5.90 12.86 4.69
N LEU A 70 5.72 14.02 4.04
CA LEU A 70 6.84 14.86 3.61
C LEU A 70 7.67 15.37 4.80
N ARG A 71 7.01 15.73 5.90
CA ARG A 71 7.68 16.22 7.12
C ARG A 71 8.51 15.15 7.81
N HIS A 72 7.99 13.91 7.86
CA HIS A 72 8.58 12.81 8.61
C HIS A 72 9.19 11.72 7.72
N GLU A 73 9.51 12.06 6.47
CA GLU A 73 9.91 11.10 5.43
C GLU A 73 11.06 10.20 5.88
N ALA A 74 12.13 10.77 6.44
CA ALA A 74 13.30 10.02 6.88
C ALA A 74 12.96 8.98 7.97
N ALA A 75 12.10 9.36 8.92
CA ALA A 75 11.69 8.47 10.00
C ALA A 75 10.77 7.36 9.50
N VAL A 76 9.85 7.67 8.56
CA VAL A 76 9.00 6.69 7.89
C VAL A 76 9.84 5.70 7.06
N ARG A 77 10.83 6.19 6.28
CA ARG A 77 11.77 5.36 5.53
C ARG A 77 12.52 4.38 6.44
N SER A 78 13.03 4.86 7.57
CA SER A 78 13.70 4.00 8.57
C SER A 78 12.79 2.89 9.08
N ARG A 79 11.54 3.20 9.46
CA ARG A 79 10.61 2.16 9.95
C ARG A 79 10.19 1.16 8.88
N LEU A 80 10.08 1.59 7.62
CA LEU A 80 9.80 0.69 6.51
C LEU A 80 10.99 -0.22 6.21
N ALA A 81 12.22 0.28 6.33
CA ALA A 81 13.43 -0.51 6.14
C ALA A 81 13.52 -1.67 7.14
N ASP A 82 13.09 -1.46 8.39
CA ASP A 82 12.99 -2.52 9.41
C ASP A 82 12.03 -3.66 9.00
N LEU A 83 11.16 -3.42 7.99
CA LEU A 83 10.20 -4.36 7.43
C LEU A 83 10.59 -4.88 6.04
N PHE A 84 11.82 -4.62 5.57
CA PHE A 84 12.24 -4.91 4.19
C PHE A 84 11.39 -4.21 3.12
N LEU A 85 10.90 -3.02 3.43
CA LEU A 85 10.10 -2.20 2.53
C LEU A 85 10.82 -0.88 2.22
N GLU A 86 10.64 -0.41 0.99
CA GLU A 86 11.11 0.89 0.53
C GLU A 86 9.93 1.83 0.29
N LEU A 87 10.09 3.09 0.70
CA LEU A 87 9.19 4.16 0.31
C LEU A 87 9.55 4.66 -1.09
N VAL A 88 8.63 4.52 -2.03
CA VAL A 88 8.68 5.23 -3.30
C VAL A 88 7.85 6.50 -3.15
N LEU A 89 8.44 7.66 -3.43
CA LEU A 89 7.80 8.98 -3.29
C LEU A 89 8.10 9.82 -4.53
N ASP A 90 7.04 10.24 -5.21
CA ASP A 90 7.08 11.23 -6.28
C ASP A 90 6.32 12.47 -5.81
N ARG A 91 7.07 13.55 -5.55
CA ARG A 91 6.52 14.79 -5.00
C ARG A 91 5.74 15.58 -6.05
N ASP A 92 6.16 15.51 -7.30
CA ASP A 92 5.55 16.24 -8.42
C ASP A 92 4.23 15.57 -8.82
N ALA A 93 4.21 14.24 -8.88
CA ALA A 93 2.99 13.48 -9.12
C ALA A 93 2.06 13.45 -7.89
N GLY A 94 2.57 13.77 -6.71
CA GLY A 94 1.79 13.82 -5.47
C GLY A 94 1.40 12.43 -4.94
N VAL A 95 2.25 11.42 -5.16
CA VAL A 95 1.96 10.04 -4.78
C VAL A 95 3.14 9.34 -4.10
N ALA A 96 2.82 8.47 -3.14
CA ALA A 96 3.78 7.63 -2.44
C ALA A 96 3.22 6.24 -2.18
N PHE A 97 4.07 5.22 -2.16
CA PHE A 97 3.69 3.84 -1.86
C PHE A 97 4.88 3.04 -1.36
N THR A 98 4.62 1.82 -0.89
CA THR A 98 5.64 0.88 -0.46
C THR A 98 5.93 -0.15 -1.54
N ARG A 99 7.20 -0.51 -1.71
CA ARG A 99 7.61 -1.68 -2.50
C ARG A 99 8.49 -2.59 -1.65
N GLN A 100 8.57 -3.86 -2.02
CA GLN A 100 9.53 -4.78 -1.42
C GLN A 100 10.94 -4.27 -1.74
N ALA A 101 11.80 -4.19 -0.74
CA ALA A 101 13.20 -3.84 -0.93
C ALA A 101 13.92 -4.93 -1.73
N ASP A 102 14.88 -4.53 -2.55
CA ASP A 102 15.83 -5.48 -3.14
C ASP A 102 16.90 -5.82 -2.09
N THR A 103 16.80 -7.02 -1.54
CA THR A 103 17.70 -7.51 -0.49
C THR A 103 18.84 -8.37 -1.05
N GLY A 104 18.99 -8.45 -2.38
CA GLY A 104 19.99 -9.30 -3.03
C GLY A 104 19.84 -10.76 -2.63
N GLU A 105 20.91 -11.36 -2.11
CA GLU A 105 20.94 -12.77 -1.69
C GLU A 105 20.37 -13.02 -0.29
N LEU A 106 19.98 -11.97 0.45
CA LEU A 106 19.40 -12.13 1.78
C LEU A 106 18.00 -12.73 1.68
N GLU A 107 17.75 -13.80 2.43
CA GLU A 107 16.42 -14.39 2.61
C GLU A 107 15.52 -13.49 3.48
N ALA A 108 14.97 -12.45 2.87
CA ALA A 108 14.03 -11.53 3.51
C ALA A 108 12.57 -12.00 3.35
N PRO A 109 11.72 -11.88 4.38
CA PRO A 109 10.30 -12.12 4.25
C PRO A 109 9.65 -11.16 3.24
N VAL A 110 8.77 -11.70 2.40
CA VAL A 110 7.96 -10.90 1.48
C VAL A 110 6.65 -10.52 2.18
N LEU A 111 6.50 -9.23 2.48
CA LEU A 111 5.29 -8.71 3.16
C LEU A 111 4.22 -8.25 2.16
N LEU A 112 4.64 -7.76 1.00
CA LEU A 112 3.71 -7.29 -0.02
C LEU A 112 3.15 -8.47 -0.80
N ARG A 113 1.82 -8.54 -0.86
CA ARG A 113 1.15 -9.55 -1.67
C ARG A 113 1.32 -9.22 -3.15
N SER A 114 1.94 -10.14 -3.90
CA SER A 114 1.92 -10.07 -5.35
C SER A 114 0.53 -10.43 -5.88
N LEU A 115 0.04 -9.63 -6.82
CA LEU A 115 -1.18 -9.91 -7.57
C LEU A 115 -0.77 -10.48 -8.93
N PRO A 116 -0.98 -11.79 -9.18
CA PRO A 116 -0.73 -12.32 -10.51
C PRO A 116 -1.63 -11.61 -11.51
N LEU A 117 -1.03 -11.15 -12.61
CA LEU A 117 -1.74 -10.48 -13.69
C LEU A 117 -2.04 -11.51 -14.77
N THR A 118 -3.31 -11.56 -15.20
CA THR A 118 -3.67 -12.26 -16.42
C THR A 118 -3.18 -11.49 -17.64
N PHE A 119 -3.29 -12.11 -18.80
CA PHE A 119 -3.04 -11.42 -20.07
C PHE A 119 -3.91 -10.15 -20.19
N ILE A 120 -5.21 -10.28 -19.89
CA ILE A 120 -6.17 -9.16 -20.01
C ILE A 120 -5.83 -8.05 -19.01
N ASP A 121 -5.45 -8.41 -17.78
CA ASP A 121 -5.01 -7.43 -16.78
C ASP A 121 -3.80 -6.64 -17.26
N SER A 122 -2.84 -7.32 -17.87
CA SER A 122 -1.58 -6.73 -18.32
C SER A 122 -1.78 -5.81 -19.52
N VAL A 123 -2.60 -6.21 -20.49
CA VAL A 123 -2.97 -5.35 -21.63
C VAL A 123 -3.75 -4.11 -21.16
N LEU A 124 -4.67 -4.28 -20.22
CA LEU A 124 -5.39 -3.17 -19.63
C LEU A 124 -4.43 -2.19 -18.93
N LEU A 125 -3.50 -2.70 -18.13
CA LEU A 125 -2.50 -1.87 -17.44
C LEU A 125 -1.62 -1.08 -18.41
N LEU A 126 -1.17 -1.69 -19.52
CA LEU A 126 -0.42 -0.98 -20.55
C LEU A 126 -1.25 0.12 -21.21
N HIS A 127 -2.51 -0.17 -21.53
CA HIS A 127 -3.41 0.83 -22.10
C HIS A 127 -3.61 2.00 -21.14
N LEU A 128 -3.81 1.74 -19.84
CA LEU A 128 -3.90 2.77 -18.81
C LEU A 128 -2.60 3.57 -18.67
N ARG A 129 -1.43 2.92 -18.76
CA ARG A 129 -0.12 3.57 -18.72
C ARG A 129 0.10 4.50 -19.91
N GLN A 130 -0.38 4.12 -21.09
CA GLN A 130 -0.37 4.96 -22.29
C GLN A 130 -1.30 6.17 -22.12
N GLN A 131 -2.54 5.96 -21.68
CA GLN A 131 -3.49 7.06 -21.40
C GLN A 131 -2.92 8.05 -20.38
N LEU A 132 -2.23 7.53 -19.36
CA LEU A 132 -1.54 8.35 -18.36
C LEU A 132 -0.45 9.22 -18.98
N ALA A 133 0.42 8.65 -19.82
CA ALA A 133 1.47 9.41 -20.51
C ALA A 133 0.91 10.48 -21.46
N GLU A 134 -0.17 10.16 -22.19
CA GLU A 134 -0.84 11.11 -23.10
C GLU A 134 -1.50 12.27 -22.36
N ALA A 135 -2.06 12.02 -21.18
CA ALA A 135 -2.63 13.06 -20.33
C ALA A 135 -1.53 13.96 -19.73
N ASP A 136 -0.44 13.36 -19.26
CA ASP A 136 0.71 14.08 -18.73
C ASP A 136 1.33 15.04 -19.74
N ALA A 137 1.50 14.58 -20.99
CA ALA A 137 2.03 15.41 -22.08
C ALA A 137 1.15 16.65 -22.35
N ARG A 138 -0.14 16.59 -22.01
CA ARG A 138 -1.10 17.68 -22.10
C ARG A 138 -1.22 18.49 -20.80
N GLY A 139 -0.52 18.09 -19.73
CA GLY A 139 -0.63 18.70 -18.41
C GLY A 139 -1.98 18.49 -17.72
N VAL A 140 -2.72 17.45 -18.11
CA VAL A 140 -4.04 17.12 -17.55
C VAL A 140 -4.02 15.76 -16.87
N ARG A 141 -5.02 15.49 -16.03
CA ARG A 141 -5.17 14.19 -15.37
C ARG A 141 -5.77 13.17 -16.35
N ALA A 142 -5.30 11.93 -16.27
CA ALA A 142 -5.83 10.84 -17.09
C ALA A 142 -7.15 10.35 -16.52
N VAL A 143 -8.22 10.55 -17.29
CA VAL A 143 -9.58 10.13 -16.94
C VAL A 143 -10.07 9.17 -18.00
N VAL A 144 -10.61 8.04 -17.56
CA VAL A 144 -11.10 6.94 -18.41
C VAL A 144 -12.51 6.51 -17.98
N GLU A 145 -13.20 5.82 -18.87
CA GLU A 145 -14.54 5.27 -18.67
C GLU A 145 -14.57 3.79 -19.04
N ASP A 146 -15.45 3.02 -18.40
CA ASP A 146 -15.50 1.56 -18.57
C ASP A 146 -15.77 1.12 -20.02
N ALA A 147 -16.66 1.82 -20.73
CA ALA A 147 -17.04 1.47 -22.10
C ALA A 147 -15.88 1.69 -23.10
N PRO A 148 -15.22 2.87 -23.13
CA PRO A 148 -14.01 3.07 -23.93
C PRO A 148 -12.88 2.09 -23.61
N LEU A 149 -12.66 1.75 -22.34
CA LEU A 149 -11.66 0.74 -21.96
C LEU A 149 -12.01 -0.63 -22.55
N SER A 150 -13.27 -1.01 -22.47
CA SER A 150 -13.76 -2.28 -23.01
C SER A 150 -13.62 -2.36 -24.52
N GLU A 151 -13.91 -1.26 -25.23
CA GLU A 151 -13.73 -1.15 -26.67
C GLU A 151 -12.25 -1.22 -27.08
N ALA A 152 -11.37 -0.53 -26.36
CA ALA A 152 -9.93 -0.57 -26.60
C ALA A 152 -9.36 -1.99 -26.50
N LEU A 153 -9.92 -2.83 -25.62
CA LEU A 153 -9.50 -4.22 -25.46
C LEU A 153 -10.18 -5.20 -26.43
N ALA A 154 -11.29 -4.81 -27.08
CA ALA A 154 -12.01 -5.66 -28.03
C ALA A 154 -11.16 -6.08 -29.24
N VAL A 155 -10.13 -5.31 -29.60
CA VAL A 155 -9.19 -5.65 -30.69
C VAL A 155 -8.41 -6.95 -30.44
N TYR A 156 -8.32 -7.38 -29.18
CA TYR A 156 -7.64 -8.63 -28.80
C TYR A 156 -8.58 -9.84 -28.76
N GLU A 157 -9.90 -9.63 -28.88
CA GLU A 157 -10.94 -10.67 -28.75
C GLU A 157 -10.65 -11.87 -29.66
N LYS A 158 -10.49 -11.60 -30.96
CA LYS A 158 -10.34 -12.65 -32.00
C LYS A 158 -9.10 -13.53 -31.81
N ASN A 159 -8.07 -13.02 -31.16
CA ASN A 159 -6.81 -13.73 -30.95
C ASN A 159 -6.78 -14.49 -29.62
N LEU A 160 -7.68 -14.19 -28.68
CA LEU A 160 -7.67 -14.73 -27.32
C LEU A 160 -8.89 -15.61 -27.02
N SER A 161 -9.97 -15.46 -27.78
CA SER A 161 -11.19 -16.19 -27.49
C SER A 161 -12.08 -16.38 -28.71
N THR A 162 -12.65 -17.57 -28.81
CA THR A 162 -13.79 -17.86 -29.69
C THR A 162 -15.14 -17.52 -29.02
N ASP A 163 -15.14 -17.26 -27.71
CA ASP A 163 -16.29 -16.81 -26.93
C ASP A 163 -16.19 -15.32 -26.59
N ARG A 164 -16.91 -14.51 -27.39
CA ARG A 164 -17.01 -13.06 -27.21
C ARG A 164 -17.57 -12.66 -25.85
N ALA A 165 -18.64 -13.33 -25.41
CA ALA A 165 -19.31 -12.98 -24.16
C ALA A 165 -18.42 -13.27 -22.96
N GLY A 166 -17.70 -14.39 -22.98
CA GLY A 166 -16.68 -14.73 -21.99
C GLY A 166 -15.52 -13.75 -21.97
N PHE A 167 -15.01 -13.33 -23.13
CA PHE A 167 -13.95 -12.32 -23.22
C PHE A 167 -14.38 -10.99 -22.58
N MET A 168 -15.54 -10.45 -22.94
CA MET A 168 -16.03 -9.18 -22.39
C MET A 168 -16.25 -9.26 -20.87
N ARG A 169 -16.68 -10.42 -20.36
CA ARG A 169 -16.77 -10.66 -18.91
C ARG A 169 -15.41 -10.59 -18.22
N ARG A 170 -14.37 -11.19 -18.82
CA ARG A 170 -13.00 -11.11 -18.28
C ARG A 170 -12.45 -9.68 -18.32
N VAL A 171 -12.75 -8.91 -19.37
CA VAL A 171 -12.41 -7.47 -19.44
C VAL A 171 -13.08 -6.69 -18.31
N GLY A 172 -14.38 -6.90 -18.08
CA GLY A 172 -15.08 -6.29 -16.94
C GLY A 172 -14.46 -6.65 -15.59
N ASN A 173 -14.08 -7.91 -15.40
CA ASN A 173 -13.39 -8.35 -14.18
C ASN A 173 -12.00 -7.69 -14.01
N ALA A 174 -11.25 -7.54 -15.10
CA ALA A 174 -9.96 -6.85 -15.08
C ALA A 174 -10.12 -5.37 -14.71
N ILE A 175 -11.12 -4.69 -15.26
CA ILE A 175 -11.45 -3.30 -14.91
C ILE A 175 -11.83 -3.20 -13.42
N GLN A 176 -12.67 -4.11 -12.92
CA GLN A 176 -13.03 -4.13 -11.50
C GLN A 176 -11.80 -4.37 -10.62
N LYS A 177 -10.91 -5.29 -11.01
CA LYS A 177 -9.63 -5.52 -10.32
C LYS A 177 -8.75 -4.26 -10.29
N MET A 178 -8.73 -3.44 -11.34
CA MET A 178 -8.01 -2.16 -11.32
C MET A 178 -8.64 -1.14 -10.35
N LYS A 179 -9.97 -1.15 -10.19
CA LYS A 179 -10.67 -0.32 -9.20
C LYS A 179 -10.36 -0.77 -7.77
N ASP A 180 -10.46 -2.07 -7.51
CA ASP A 180 -10.24 -2.67 -6.20
C ASP A 180 -8.80 -2.46 -5.69
N ASN A 181 -7.82 -2.45 -6.61
CA ASN A 181 -6.42 -2.19 -6.31
C ASN A 181 -6.02 -0.70 -6.40
N HIS A 182 -7.00 0.21 -6.50
CA HIS A 182 -6.79 1.66 -6.60
C HIS A 182 -5.91 2.13 -7.76
N VAL A 183 -5.77 1.33 -8.81
CA VAL A 183 -5.21 1.76 -10.10
C VAL A 183 -6.18 2.71 -10.78
N LEU A 184 -7.49 2.46 -10.65
CA LEU A 184 -8.57 3.33 -11.07
C LEU A 184 -9.33 3.85 -9.84
N THR A 185 -9.49 5.17 -9.74
CA THR A 185 -10.25 5.80 -8.65
C THR A 185 -11.42 6.57 -9.20
N ARG A 186 -12.63 6.35 -8.65
CA ARG A 186 -13.83 7.06 -9.11
C ARG A 186 -13.72 8.56 -8.83
N LEU A 187 -14.03 9.38 -9.82
CA LEU A 187 -14.14 10.83 -9.65
C LEU A 187 -15.43 11.20 -8.89
N ARG A 188 -15.34 12.19 -8.01
CA ARG A 188 -16.50 12.66 -7.24
C ARG A 188 -17.47 13.42 -8.16
N GLY A 189 -18.76 13.10 -8.06
CA GLY A 189 -19.82 13.81 -8.79
C GLY A 189 -20.01 13.37 -10.23
N GLU A 190 -19.27 12.37 -10.71
CA GLU A 190 -19.40 11.83 -12.06
C GLU A 190 -19.63 10.32 -12.01
N ASP A 191 -20.64 9.87 -12.74
CA ASP A 191 -20.90 8.44 -12.89
C ASP A 191 -19.97 7.87 -13.96
N ASN A 192 -19.40 6.70 -13.67
CA ASN A 192 -18.55 5.92 -14.57
C ASN A 192 -17.24 6.57 -15.05
N ARG A 193 -16.81 7.70 -14.47
CA ARG A 193 -15.50 8.31 -14.75
C ARG A 193 -14.49 7.97 -13.66
N TYR A 194 -13.33 7.48 -14.10
CA TYR A 194 -12.25 7.04 -13.23
C TYR A 194 -10.97 7.75 -13.59
N GLU A 195 -10.29 8.23 -12.56
CA GLU A 195 -8.94 8.74 -12.67
C GLU A 195 -7.93 7.59 -12.59
N VAL A 196 -6.96 7.62 -13.49
CA VAL A 196 -5.84 6.67 -13.51
C VAL A 196 -4.78 7.11 -12.51
N SER A 197 -4.38 6.20 -11.61
CA SER A 197 -3.42 6.50 -10.56
C SER A 197 -2.04 6.86 -11.13
N PRO A 198 -1.43 7.99 -10.72
CA PRO A 198 -0.06 8.34 -11.09
C PRO A 198 0.98 7.30 -10.67
N THR A 199 0.66 6.47 -9.67
CA THR A 199 1.51 5.36 -9.20
C THR A 199 1.93 4.43 -10.35
N LEU A 200 1.09 4.26 -11.38
CA LEU A 200 1.42 3.42 -12.53
C LEU A 200 2.71 3.83 -13.26
N LYS A 201 3.09 5.12 -13.23
CA LYS A 201 4.35 5.57 -13.83
C LYS A 201 5.57 5.03 -13.10
N LEU A 202 5.42 4.82 -11.80
CA LEU A 202 6.48 4.41 -10.88
C LEU A 202 6.57 2.88 -10.78
N LEU A 203 5.46 2.17 -11.03
CA LEU A 203 5.40 0.72 -11.04
C LEU A 203 5.86 0.09 -12.36
N CYS A 204 5.68 0.79 -13.48
CA CYS A 204 6.05 0.29 -14.80
C CYS A 204 7.13 1.20 -15.40
N SER A 205 8.38 0.72 -15.45
CA SER A 205 9.45 1.47 -16.10
C SER A 205 9.17 1.59 -17.61
N ALA A 206 9.77 2.58 -18.26
CA ALA A 206 9.61 2.76 -19.71
C ALA A 206 10.09 1.51 -20.50
N GLU A 207 11.08 0.80 -19.95
CA GLU A 207 11.60 -0.45 -20.50
C GLU A 207 10.59 -1.58 -20.38
N ASP A 208 9.98 -1.78 -19.20
CA ASP A 208 8.95 -2.80 -18.98
C ASP A 208 7.76 -2.59 -19.91
N VAL A 209 7.32 -1.34 -20.05
CA VAL A 209 6.21 -0.96 -20.93
C VAL A 209 6.56 -1.28 -22.39
N SER A 210 7.79 -0.97 -22.82
CA SER A 210 8.23 -1.21 -24.20
C SER A 210 8.36 -2.70 -24.51
N ALA A 211 8.94 -3.47 -23.59
CA ALA A 211 9.10 -4.91 -23.70
C ALA A 211 7.74 -5.62 -23.74
N LEU A 212 6.85 -5.30 -22.79
CA LEU A 212 5.50 -5.85 -22.76
C LEU A 212 4.71 -5.44 -24.02
N ALA A 213 4.78 -4.18 -24.44
CA ALA A 213 4.10 -3.73 -25.66
C ALA A 213 4.62 -4.43 -26.93
N GLN A 214 5.90 -4.83 -27.00
CA GLN A 214 6.41 -5.65 -28.09
C GLN A 214 5.84 -7.07 -28.05
N ILE A 215 5.86 -7.72 -26.88
CA ILE A 215 5.30 -9.06 -26.67
C ILE A 215 3.81 -9.08 -27.09
N TYR A 216 3.03 -8.10 -26.63
CA TYR A 216 1.61 -8.05 -26.97
C TYR A 216 1.34 -7.71 -28.43
N ARG A 217 2.19 -6.91 -29.10
CA ARG A 217 2.08 -6.70 -30.55
C ARG A 217 2.32 -7.99 -31.32
N GLN A 218 3.34 -8.76 -30.96
CA GLN A 218 3.61 -10.05 -31.59
C GLN A 218 2.47 -11.06 -31.38
N LEU A 219 1.87 -11.09 -30.19
CA LEU A 219 0.71 -11.95 -29.91
C LEU A 219 -0.57 -11.50 -30.63
N ARG A 220 -0.67 -10.22 -31.01
CA ARG A 220 -1.74 -9.77 -31.94
C ARG A 220 -1.54 -10.33 -33.35
N GLU A 221 -0.30 -10.59 -33.74
CA GLU A 221 0.08 -11.06 -35.07
C GLU A 221 0.13 -12.61 -35.14
N GLN A 222 0.28 -13.32 -34.02
CA GLN A 222 0.34 -14.79 -33.93
C GLN A 222 -0.72 -15.38 -32.94
N PRO A 223 -1.90 -15.82 -33.42
CA PRO A 223 -3.07 -16.12 -32.57
C PRO A 223 -3.06 -17.42 -31.74
N GLY A 224 -1.91 -18.11 -31.60
CA GLY A 224 -1.92 -19.55 -31.26
C GLY A 224 -1.39 -19.98 -29.89
N THR A 225 -0.69 -19.13 -29.14
CA THR A 225 0.17 -19.61 -28.03
C THR A 225 -0.32 -19.29 -26.62
N VAL A 226 -1.32 -18.42 -26.46
CA VAL A 226 -1.75 -17.92 -25.13
C VAL A 226 -2.75 -18.86 -24.43
N GLY A 227 -3.56 -19.59 -25.20
CA GLY A 227 -4.60 -20.47 -24.64
C GLY A 227 -4.09 -21.64 -23.79
N ASP A 228 -2.83 -22.04 -23.98
CA ASP A 228 -2.19 -23.13 -23.22
C ASP A 228 -1.50 -22.65 -21.94
N ALA A 229 -1.14 -21.35 -21.86
CA ALA A 229 -0.52 -20.77 -20.67
C ALA A 229 -1.54 -20.39 -19.57
N GLU A 230 -2.81 -20.21 -19.94
CA GLU A 230 -3.90 -19.84 -19.01
C GLU A 230 -4.64 -21.07 -18.42
N ARG A 231 -4.24 -22.29 -18.82
CA ARG A 231 -4.83 -23.58 -18.38
C ARG A 231 -3.94 -24.39 -17.43
N ALA A 232 -2.74 -23.91 -17.11
CA ALA A 232 -1.80 -24.50 -16.15
C ALA A 232 -1.73 -23.65 -14.88
#